data_AF-A0A7D4T0V5-F1
#
_entry.id   AF-A0A7D4T0V5-F1
#
_cell.length_a   1.000
_cell.length_b   1.000
_cell.length_c   1.000
_cell.angle_alpha   90.00
_cell.angle_beta   90.00
_cell.angle_gamma   90.00
#
_symmetry.space_group_name_H-M   'P 1'
#
loop_
_entity.id
_entity.type
_entity.pdbx_description
1 polymer ?
#
loop_
_entity_poly.entity_id
_entity_poly.type
_entity_poly.pdbx_seq_one_letter_code
_entity_poly.pdbx_strand_id
1 'polypeptide(L)'
;MLLRSIKQVKRQAELLTSAVLLCALLGSSSVWAKGAIDKIRVGQDSQKTRVVFDLKDRVNYKVMRLSNPSRVEVVFKQAESRISFKNKTLNDPRLYKLDVDSNPQVTKVTLKLHRTLDVSSFHLAKNAQGFERLVVDLRELNANKKSSLDVAEKKIVKKTTTVAKPVSTHNEHHGKTSELAHQSAKPSPNIKSSEAKQKTASVVEHKVSDTVAEKTLQQLARELSDQLKNPLHLPEKGVKEVVIALDAGHGGKDSGAINRQKKIMEKDVTLQLAKQLKKKIDAEPHMRAVLTRDRDVFIPLHERVKIAKEQGADIFISIHADAFSDHRVRGGSVYVLSRRGASSTMARLLAKRENAYLQDVSLSGFDNDVAYALSDLSRQANVEHSRKLANSVLAEMKGRVSLHKEHVQSAGFAVLKSIDIPSMLIETAFISNPHEARNLVNPKFQRKMASAIVKGLNRYVVDNINNSPDTMPDTLFVRYKVQSGDTLSGIARRFNAEVSRIKQVNRIKNADHIYRGKVLRIPVTEQLLARLDNMT
;
A
#
# COMPACT_ATOMS: atom_id res chain seq x y z
N MET A 1 40.40 -73.73 18.39
CA MET A 1 40.84 -72.43 18.98
C MET A 1 40.75 -71.28 17.96
N LEU A 2 41.23 -71.44 16.72
CA LEU A 2 41.20 -70.39 15.68
C LEU A 2 39.82 -69.79 15.37
N LEU A 3 38.77 -70.61 15.27
CA LEU A 3 37.40 -70.14 14.93
C LEU A 3 36.78 -69.20 15.98
N ARG A 4 37.16 -69.35 17.26
CA ARG A 4 36.71 -68.44 18.33
C ARG A 4 37.44 -67.09 18.26
N SER A 5 38.72 -67.12 17.91
CA SER A 5 39.55 -65.90 17.73
C SER A 5 39.03 -65.03 16.58
N ILE A 6 38.66 -65.63 15.44
CA ILE A 6 38.14 -64.90 14.27
C ILE A 6 36.79 -64.22 14.58
N LYS A 7 35.90 -64.89 15.33
CA LYS A 7 34.62 -64.29 15.75
C LYS A 7 34.82 -63.13 16.72
N GLN A 8 35.80 -63.22 17.60
CA GLN A 8 36.11 -62.16 18.57
C GLN A 8 36.71 -60.92 17.89
N VAL A 9 37.58 -61.11 16.91
CA VAL A 9 38.14 -60.02 16.11
C VAL A 9 37.06 -59.34 15.26
N LYS A 10 36.15 -60.09 14.63
CA LYS A 10 35.02 -59.50 13.89
C LYS A 10 34.11 -58.66 14.78
N ARG A 11 33.78 -59.15 15.97
CA ARG A 11 32.90 -58.43 16.92
C ARG A 11 33.56 -57.16 17.45
N GLN A 12 34.87 -57.16 17.68
CA GLN A 12 35.61 -55.95 18.04
C GLN A 12 35.71 -54.96 16.88
N ALA A 13 35.87 -55.43 15.64
CA ALA A 13 35.85 -54.57 14.47
C ALA A 13 34.47 -53.92 14.25
N GLU A 14 33.37 -54.66 14.45
CA GLU A 14 32.00 -54.14 14.36
C GLU A 14 31.66 -53.13 15.47
N LEU A 15 32.19 -53.32 16.67
CA LEU A 15 32.05 -52.36 17.78
C LEU A 15 32.87 -51.08 17.52
N LEU A 16 34.07 -51.20 16.97
CA LEU A 16 34.91 -50.06 16.58
C LEU A 16 34.29 -49.26 15.43
N THR A 17 33.77 -49.91 14.40
CA THR A 17 33.08 -49.21 13.30
C THR A 17 31.81 -48.52 13.78
N SER A 18 31.05 -49.15 14.68
CA SER A 18 29.85 -48.54 15.28
C SER A 18 30.20 -47.33 16.17
N ALA A 19 31.29 -47.39 16.93
CA ALA A 19 31.74 -46.28 17.77
C ALA A 19 32.26 -45.09 16.94
N VAL A 20 32.96 -45.36 15.83
CA VAL A 20 33.42 -44.30 14.89
C VAL A 20 32.22 -43.64 14.20
N LEU A 21 31.20 -44.41 13.81
CA LEU A 21 29.97 -43.87 13.21
C LEU A 21 29.17 -43.02 14.22
N LEU A 22 29.14 -43.41 15.50
CA LEU A 22 28.49 -42.65 16.57
C LEU A 22 29.26 -41.36 16.90
N CYS A 23 30.59 -41.38 16.90
CA CYS A 23 31.41 -40.18 17.05
C CYS A 23 31.31 -39.23 15.84
N ALA A 24 31.14 -39.75 14.62
CA ALA A 24 30.88 -38.93 13.43
C ALA A 24 29.50 -38.26 13.47
N LEU A 25 28.50 -38.91 14.08
CA LEU A 25 27.16 -38.35 14.31
C LEU A 25 27.12 -37.34 15.46
N LEU A 26 28.01 -37.44 16.45
CA LEU A 26 28.12 -36.49 17.56
C LEU A 26 29.09 -35.33 17.30
N GLY A 27 29.96 -35.46 16.29
CA GLY A 27 30.94 -34.46 15.86
C GLY A 27 30.42 -33.44 14.83
N SER A 28 29.12 -33.42 14.54
CA SER A 28 28.51 -32.36 13.73
C SER A 28 28.42 -31.09 14.57
N SER A 29 29.54 -30.38 14.72
CA SER A 29 29.49 -28.98 15.13
C SER A 29 28.52 -28.28 14.19
N SER A 30 27.43 -27.78 14.76
CA SER A 30 26.43 -27.06 14.00
C SER A 30 27.15 -25.87 13.39
N VAL A 31 27.45 -25.92 12.09
CA VAL A 31 27.79 -24.73 11.33
C VAL A 31 26.49 -23.94 11.26
N TRP A 32 26.23 -23.12 12.27
CA TRP A 32 25.20 -22.10 12.18
C TRP A 32 25.62 -21.22 11.01
N ALA A 33 24.87 -21.28 9.92
CA ALA A 33 25.10 -20.41 8.79
C ALA A 33 25.15 -18.97 9.32
N LYS A 34 26.31 -18.31 9.19
CA LYS A 34 26.43 -16.89 9.53
C LYS A 34 25.46 -16.15 8.62
N GLY A 35 24.56 -15.36 9.22
CA GLY A 35 23.64 -14.55 8.43
C GLY A 35 24.43 -13.62 7.51
N ALA A 36 23.88 -13.28 6.35
CA ALA A 36 24.57 -12.44 5.38
C ALA A 36 23.67 -11.32 4.87
N ILE A 37 24.25 -10.19 4.53
CA ILE A 37 23.59 -9.11 3.81
C ILE A 37 23.92 -9.31 2.33
N ASP A 38 22.91 -9.70 1.55
CA ASP A 38 23.08 -10.07 0.15
C ASP A 38 23.02 -8.83 -0.76
N LYS A 39 22.00 -7.98 -0.56
CA LYS A 39 21.73 -6.84 -1.44
C LYS A 39 21.14 -5.65 -0.70
N ILE A 40 21.45 -4.46 -1.19
CA ILE A 40 20.75 -3.22 -0.81
C ILE A 40 19.99 -2.70 -2.03
N ARG A 41 18.71 -2.40 -1.83
CA ARG A 41 17.81 -1.77 -2.82
C ARG A 41 17.33 -0.44 -2.27
N VAL A 42 17.22 0.54 -3.15
CA VAL A 42 16.64 1.85 -2.82
C VAL A 42 15.51 2.13 -3.80
N GLY A 43 14.32 2.42 -3.27
CA GLY A 43 13.15 2.86 -4.03
C GLY A 43 12.64 4.18 -3.49
N GLN A 44 12.17 5.06 -4.38
CA GLN A 44 11.72 6.41 -4.02
C GLN A 44 10.33 6.70 -4.57
N ASP A 45 9.54 7.46 -3.83
CA ASP A 45 8.28 8.06 -4.26
C ASP A 45 8.16 9.50 -3.72
N SER A 46 7.05 10.17 -4.05
CA SER A 46 6.82 11.56 -3.63
C SER A 46 6.74 11.75 -2.12
N GLN A 47 6.41 10.70 -1.36
CA GLN A 47 6.21 10.72 0.10
C GLN A 47 7.41 10.20 0.89
N LYS A 48 8.21 9.27 0.33
CA LYS A 48 9.30 8.60 1.06
C LYS A 48 10.43 8.07 0.17
N THR A 49 11.55 7.78 0.82
CA THR A 49 12.63 6.95 0.29
C THR A 49 12.73 5.67 1.12
N ARG A 50 12.68 4.50 0.48
CA ARG A 50 12.74 3.17 1.10
C ARG A 50 14.06 2.50 0.77
N VAL A 51 14.81 2.12 1.79
CA VAL A 51 16.02 1.30 1.69
C VAL A 51 15.70 -0.10 2.19
N VAL A 52 15.96 -1.11 1.36
CA VAL A 52 15.70 -2.53 1.67
C VAL A 52 17.01 -3.30 1.66
N PHE A 53 17.29 -4.02 2.74
CA PHE A 53 18.40 -4.94 2.87
C PHE A 53 17.87 -6.36 2.73
N ASP A 54 18.34 -7.09 1.73
CA ASP A 54 18.05 -8.51 1.55
C ASP A 54 19.04 -9.31 2.38
N LEU A 55 18.52 -10.09 3.32
CA LEU A 55 19.27 -10.80 4.33
C LEU A 55 19.11 -12.30 4.09
N LYS A 56 20.24 -13.01 4.03
CA LYS A 56 20.27 -14.45 4.01
C LYS A 56 20.34 -14.94 5.45
N ASP A 57 19.31 -15.67 5.86
CA ASP A 57 19.11 -16.13 7.23
C ASP A 57 18.99 -15.00 8.26
N ARG A 58 18.76 -15.37 9.52
CA ARG A 58 18.41 -14.41 10.56
C ARG A 58 19.63 -13.60 10.96
N VAL A 59 19.60 -12.30 10.68
CA VAL A 59 20.66 -11.36 11.04
C VAL A 59 20.20 -10.45 12.17
N ASN A 60 21.01 -10.34 13.23
CA ASN A 60 20.78 -9.36 14.30
C ASN A 60 21.21 -7.97 13.83
N TYR A 61 20.36 -6.96 13.96
CA TYR A 61 20.68 -5.60 13.54
C TYR A 61 20.16 -4.53 14.52
N LYS A 62 20.70 -3.32 14.40
CA LYS A 62 20.25 -2.12 15.10
C LYS A 62 20.16 -0.95 14.12
N VAL A 63 19.06 -0.19 14.17
CA VAL A 63 18.87 1.04 13.39
C VAL A 63 18.97 2.25 14.33
N MET A 64 19.83 3.21 14.00
CA MET A 64 20.09 4.39 14.81
C MET A 64 19.98 5.65 13.95
N ARG A 65 19.30 6.67 14.46
CA ARG A 65 19.26 8.01 13.86
C ARG A 65 20.33 8.87 14.53
N LEU A 66 21.10 9.60 13.74
CA LEU A 66 22.15 10.48 14.24
C LEU A 66 22.00 11.85 13.57
N SER A 67 22.01 12.90 14.39
CA SER A 67 22.11 14.29 13.94
C SER A 67 23.60 14.69 13.85
N ASN A 68 23.94 15.58 12.93
CA ASN A 68 25.29 16.15 12.70
C ASN A 68 26.38 15.14 12.23
N PRO A 69 26.54 14.92 10.91
CA PRO A 69 25.58 15.18 9.84
C PRO A 69 24.39 14.21 9.93
N SER A 70 23.23 14.62 9.38
CA SER A 70 21.99 13.83 9.42
C SER A 70 22.19 12.48 8.70
N ARG A 71 22.08 11.40 9.46
CA ARG A 71 22.29 10.05 8.94
C ARG A 71 21.52 8.99 9.72
N VAL A 72 21.30 7.86 9.05
CA VAL A 72 20.80 6.63 9.69
C VAL A 72 21.89 5.58 9.59
N GLU A 73 22.25 4.99 10.72
CA GLU A 73 23.19 3.88 10.78
C GLU A 73 22.42 2.57 11.02
N VAL A 74 22.64 1.60 10.13
CA VAL A 74 22.11 0.24 10.23
C VAL A 74 23.28 -0.69 10.51
N VAL A 75 23.35 -1.21 11.73
CA VAL A 75 24.47 -2.02 12.22
C VAL A 75 24.02 -3.47 12.34
N PHE A 76 24.55 -4.33 11.47
CA PHE A 76 24.33 -5.77 11.47
C PHE A 76 25.46 -6.48 12.23
N LYS A 77 25.10 -7.32 13.19
CA LYS A 77 26.04 -8.09 14.02
C LYS A 77 26.20 -9.49 13.46
N GLN A 78 27.45 -9.97 13.44
CA GLN A 78 27.84 -11.30 12.99
C GLN A 78 27.33 -11.63 11.58
N ALA A 79 27.26 -10.60 10.72
CA ALA A 79 26.76 -10.73 9.37
C ALA A 79 27.89 -10.59 8.35
N GLU A 80 27.93 -11.47 7.36
CA GLU A 80 28.81 -11.29 6.21
C GLU A 80 28.19 -10.29 5.23
N SER A 81 28.96 -9.32 4.75
CA SER A 81 28.50 -8.40 3.70
C SER A 81 28.88 -8.92 2.32
N ARG A 82 27.89 -9.22 1.48
CA ARG A 82 28.07 -9.53 0.05
C ARG A 82 27.83 -8.30 -0.85
N ILE A 83 27.66 -7.13 -0.23
CA ILE A 83 27.44 -5.87 -0.92
C ILE A 83 28.72 -5.49 -1.68
N SER A 84 28.59 -5.23 -2.98
CA SER A 84 29.72 -4.98 -3.88
C SER A 84 30.27 -3.55 -3.84
N PHE A 85 29.59 -2.61 -3.17
CA PHE A 85 30.00 -1.20 -3.12
C PHE A 85 30.33 -0.76 -1.69
N LYS A 86 31.35 0.09 -1.57
CA LYS A 86 31.72 0.75 -0.30
C LYS A 86 31.08 2.13 -0.16
N ASN A 87 31.02 2.89 -1.26
CA ASN A 87 30.49 4.25 -1.33
C ASN A 87 29.61 4.38 -2.56
N LYS A 88 28.28 4.49 -2.39
CA LYS A 88 27.34 4.65 -3.50
C LYS A 88 26.59 5.96 -3.38
N THR A 89 26.84 6.88 -4.30
CA THR A 89 26.08 8.12 -4.44
C THR A 89 24.73 7.82 -5.08
N LEU A 90 23.69 8.54 -4.65
CA LEU A 90 22.32 8.39 -5.12
C LEU A 90 21.77 9.75 -5.56
N ASN A 91 20.98 9.74 -6.62
CA ASN A 91 20.18 10.89 -7.03
C ASN A 91 18.77 10.76 -6.43
N ASP A 92 18.67 11.01 -5.12
CA ASP A 92 17.42 10.92 -4.34
C ASP A 92 17.27 12.18 -3.46
N PRO A 93 16.05 12.77 -3.37
CA PRO A 93 15.83 14.05 -2.71
C PRO A 93 16.01 14.04 -1.19
N ARG A 94 16.16 12.86 -0.58
CA ARG A 94 16.23 12.62 0.87
C ARG A 94 17.56 11.97 1.28
N LEU A 95 18.05 11.02 0.50
CA LEU A 95 19.22 10.18 0.75
C LEU A 95 20.24 10.33 -0.39
N TYR A 96 21.38 10.96 -0.13
CA TYR A 96 22.34 11.26 -1.20
C TYR A 96 23.49 10.27 -1.28
N LYS A 97 23.74 9.48 -0.23
CA LYS A 97 24.85 8.52 -0.21
C LYS A 97 24.59 7.34 0.71
N LEU A 98 25.05 6.17 0.28
CA LEU A 98 25.17 4.94 1.06
C LEU A 98 26.65 4.61 1.26
N ASP A 99 27.07 4.48 2.52
CA ASP A 99 28.41 4.00 2.86
C ASP A 99 28.30 2.65 3.59
N VAL A 100 29.07 1.66 3.15
CA VAL A 100 29.11 0.31 3.74
C VAL A 100 30.51 0.09 4.31
N ASP A 101 30.56 -0.16 5.61
CA ASP A 101 31.78 -0.49 6.35
C ASP A 101 31.60 -1.86 6.99
N SER A 102 32.42 -2.82 6.62
CA SER A 102 32.24 -4.21 7.05
C SER A 102 33.55 -4.81 7.55
N ASN A 103 33.46 -5.50 8.68
CA ASN A 103 34.48 -6.39 9.20
C ASN A 103 33.85 -7.77 9.54
N PRO A 104 34.63 -8.78 9.95
CA PRO A 104 34.10 -10.12 10.21
C PRO A 104 33.04 -10.23 11.33
N GLN A 105 32.89 -9.20 12.17
CA GLN A 105 31.94 -9.17 13.28
C GLN A 105 30.77 -8.22 13.06
N VAL A 106 30.95 -7.16 12.27
CA VAL A 106 29.95 -6.09 12.09
C VAL A 106 29.97 -5.58 10.67
N THR A 107 28.79 -5.50 10.06
CA THR A 107 28.55 -4.67 8.87
C THR A 107 27.74 -3.46 9.28
N LYS A 108 28.26 -2.26 9.05
CA LYS A 108 27.60 -0.98 9.27
C LYS A 108 27.27 -0.34 7.92
N VAL A 109 26.00 -0.06 7.70
CA VAL A 109 25.53 0.71 6.55
C VAL A 109 25.05 2.07 7.00
N THR A 110 25.63 3.13 6.44
CA THR A 110 25.32 4.52 6.76
C THR A 110 24.53 5.14 5.62
N LEU A 111 23.29 5.53 5.89
CA LEU A 111 22.42 6.28 4.99
C LEU A 111 22.62 7.78 5.26
N LYS A 112 23.31 8.50 4.37
CA LYS A 112 23.57 9.94 4.52
C LYS A 112 22.44 10.76 3.94
N LEU A 113 21.82 11.60 4.77
CA LEU A 113 20.58 12.29 4.45
C LEU A 113 20.82 13.77 4.17
N HIS A 114 20.07 14.33 3.22
CA HIS A 114 20.11 15.77 2.94
C HIS A 114 19.57 16.62 4.10
N ARG A 115 18.68 16.04 4.92
CA ARG A 115 18.00 16.70 6.03
C ARG A 115 17.52 15.68 7.05
N THR A 116 17.07 16.15 8.21
CA THR A 116 16.42 15.30 9.23
C THR A 116 15.06 14.81 8.72
N LEU A 117 14.83 13.51 8.81
CA LEU A 117 13.65 12.82 8.29
C LEU A 117 13.01 11.97 9.39
N ASP A 118 11.74 11.63 9.23
CA ASP A 118 11.14 10.56 10.01
C ASP A 118 11.58 9.20 9.47
N VAL A 119 12.14 8.35 10.34
CA VAL A 119 12.76 7.07 9.96
C VAL A 119 12.06 5.89 10.62
N SER A 120 11.28 5.12 9.87
CA SER A 120 10.71 3.87 10.40
C SER A 120 11.48 2.68 9.85
N SER A 121 11.75 1.68 10.69
CA SER A 121 12.38 0.42 10.25
C SER A 121 11.59 -0.79 10.71
N PHE A 122 11.51 -1.82 9.88
CA PHE A 122 10.79 -3.06 10.17
C PHE A 122 11.39 -4.23 9.39
N HIS A 123 11.14 -5.46 9.85
CA HIS A 123 11.67 -6.69 9.28
C HIS A 123 10.57 -7.46 8.53
N LEU A 124 10.92 -8.09 7.41
CA LEU A 124 10.05 -8.94 6.62
C LEU A 124 10.59 -10.36 6.61
N ALA A 125 9.68 -11.32 6.68
CA ALA A 125 10.00 -12.74 6.53
C ALA A 125 10.58 -13.07 5.15
N LYS A 126 11.06 -14.31 5.00
CA LYS A 126 11.71 -14.80 3.78
C LYS A 126 10.78 -14.64 2.56
N ASN A 127 11.27 -13.99 1.52
CA ASN A 127 10.57 -13.89 0.24
C ASN A 127 10.61 -15.23 -0.54
N ALA A 128 9.96 -15.30 -1.71
CA ALA A 128 9.96 -16.49 -2.58
C ALA A 128 11.37 -16.93 -3.04
N GLN A 129 12.38 -16.07 -2.89
CA GLN A 129 13.79 -16.34 -3.21
C GLN A 129 14.61 -16.73 -1.96
N GLY A 130 13.97 -16.80 -0.78
CA GLY A 130 14.56 -17.23 0.48
C GLY A 130 15.20 -16.14 1.34
N PHE A 131 15.07 -14.85 0.97
CA PHE A 131 15.69 -13.73 1.70
C PHE A 131 14.74 -13.09 2.70
N GLU A 132 15.16 -12.98 3.96
CA GLU A 132 14.56 -12.04 4.92
C GLU A 132 14.87 -10.60 4.48
N ARG A 133 14.09 -9.61 4.93
CA ARG A 133 14.34 -8.22 4.52
C ARG A 133 14.27 -7.25 5.68
N LEU A 134 15.29 -6.43 5.87
CA LEU A 134 15.16 -5.23 6.70
C LEU A 134 14.78 -4.04 5.82
N VAL A 135 13.71 -3.35 6.18
CA VAL A 135 13.23 -2.16 5.47
C VAL A 135 13.44 -0.93 6.35
N VAL A 136 13.96 0.15 5.77
CA VAL A 136 14.14 1.47 6.39
C VAL A 136 13.49 2.52 5.50
N ASP A 137 12.40 3.13 5.98
CA ASP A 137 11.68 4.21 5.30
C ASP A 137 12.08 5.57 5.85
N LEU A 138 12.34 6.51 4.94
CA LEU A 138 12.74 7.89 5.19
C LEU A 138 11.65 8.83 4.67
N ARG A 139 10.95 9.54 5.55
CA ARG A 139 9.83 10.44 5.21
C ARG A 139 10.10 11.87 5.63
N GLU A 140 9.43 12.82 4.98
CA GLU A 140 9.44 14.20 5.47
C GLU A 140 8.84 14.27 6.89
N LEU A 141 9.38 15.17 7.72
CA LEU A 141 8.82 15.43 9.03
C LEU A 141 7.48 16.18 8.88
N ASN A 142 6.41 15.62 9.44
CA ASN A 142 5.14 16.33 9.56
C ASN A 142 5.31 17.64 10.35
N ALA A 143 4.58 18.69 10.00
CA ALA A 143 4.69 20.03 10.61
C ALA A 143 4.67 20.02 12.15
N ASN A 144 3.86 19.14 12.75
CA ASN A 144 3.79 18.97 14.21
C ASN A 144 5.04 18.32 14.83
N LYS A 145 5.71 17.39 14.12
CA LYS A 145 6.96 16.77 14.56
C LYS A 145 8.17 17.69 14.35
N LYS A 146 8.14 18.50 13.30
CA LYS A 146 9.19 19.50 12.99
C LYS A 146 9.35 20.47 14.16
N SER A 147 8.24 21.01 14.69
CA SER A 147 8.22 21.85 15.89
C SER A 147 8.79 21.15 17.14
N SER A 148 8.42 19.90 17.39
CA SER A 148 8.92 19.17 18.58
C SER A 148 10.42 18.85 18.55
N LEU A 149 10.99 18.64 17.35
CA LEU A 149 12.40 18.33 17.16
C LEU A 149 13.26 19.61 17.13
N ASP A 150 12.75 20.69 16.51
CA ASP A 150 13.40 22.01 16.55
C ASP A 150 13.47 22.57 17.98
N VAL A 151 12.45 22.28 18.81
CA VAL A 151 12.42 22.64 20.23
C VAL A 151 13.37 21.76 21.07
N ALA A 152 13.52 20.48 20.72
CA ALA A 152 14.48 19.58 21.38
C ALA A 152 15.94 19.95 21.03
N GLU A 153 16.24 20.29 19.78
CA GLU A 153 17.57 20.75 19.35
C GLU A 153 17.93 22.11 19.98
N LYS A 154 16.99 23.08 20.04
CA LYS A 154 17.21 24.34 20.76
C LYS A 154 17.41 24.17 22.27
N LYS A 155 16.79 23.16 22.89
CA LYS A 155 17.00 22.84 24.32
C LYS A 155 18.36 22.19 24.59
N ILE A 156 18.89 21.41 23.65
CA ILE A 156 20.22 20.78 23.79
C ILE A 156 21.32 21.82 23.59
N VAL A 157 21.21 22.70 22.59
CA VAL A 157 22.22 23.76 22.33
C VAL A 157 22.29 24.78 23.48
N LYS A 158 21.16 25.12 24.12
CA LYS A 158 21.16 26.05 25.28
C LYS A 158 21.75 25.45 26.56
N LYS A 159 21.95 24.13 26.65
CA LYS A 159 22.51 23.49 27.85
C LYS A 159 24.04 23.36 27.82
N THR A 160 24.69 23.80 26.73
CA THR A 160 26.15 23.66 26.53
C THR A 160 26.89 24.99 26.42
N THR A 161 26.26 26.13 26.72
CA THR A 161 26.92 27.45 26.65
C THR A 161 26.78 28.24 27.94
N THR A 162 27.32 27.69 29.03
CA THR A 162 27.81 28.47 30.16
C THR A 162 29.13 27.84 30.60
N VAL A 163 30.24 28.45 30.17
CA VAL A 163 31.47 28.75 30.93
C VAL A 163 32.59 29.10 29.93
N ALA A 164 33.32 30.16 30.29
CA ALA A 164 34.59 30.65 29.75
C ALA A 164 34.56 31.53 28.48
N LYS A 165 34.62 32.84 28.73
CA LYS A 165 35.18 33.89 27.87
C LYS A 165 36.66 34.12 28.30
N PRO A 166 37.48 34.92 27.60
CA PRO A 166 38.55 34.44 26.70
C PRO A 166 39.94 35.02 27.05
N VAL A 167 40.98 34.61 26.31
CA VAL A 167 42.25 35.36 26.22
C VAL A 167 42.63 35.50 24.75
N SER A 168 42.52 36.71 24.21
CA SER A 168 43.55 37.31 23.36
C SER A 168 43.32 38.81 23.25
N THR A 169 44.45 39.49 23.11
CA THR A 169 44.73 40.88 23.41
C THR A 169 44.59 41.80 22.20
N HIS A 170 44.45 43.09 22.54
CA HIS A 170 44.85 44.30 21.82
C HIS A 170 43.82 45.09 21.01
N ASN A 171 43.62 46.31 21.53
CA ASN A 171 43.59 47.64 20.89
C ASN A 171 42.47 47.91 19.88
N GLU A 172 41.81 49.07 19.83
CA GLU A 172 41.90 50.33 20.57
C GLU A 172 40.62 51.13 20.22
N HIS A 173 40.19 51.94 21.18
CA HIS A 173 39.59 53.27 21.03
C HIS A 173 38.25 53.58 20.33
N HIS A 174 37.54 54.47 21.04
CA HIS A 174 36.42 55.35 20.66
C HIS A 174 35.02 54.69 20.61
N GLY A 175 33.99 55.17 21.30
CA GLY A 175 33.82 56.35 22.13
C GLY A 175 32.42 56.33 22.76
N LYS A 176 32.33 56.97 23.93
CA LYS A 176 31.17 57.41 24.75
C LYS A 176 29.82 57.46 24.01
N THR A 177 28.67 57.12 24.61
CA THR A 177 28.10 57.70 25.84
C THR A 177 27.02 56.79 26.44
N SER A 178 27.05 56.62 27.77
CA SER A 178 25.90 56.21 28.58
C SER A 178 25.14 57.44 29.05
N GLU A 179 23.83 57.31 29.27
CA GLU A 179 23.13 58.08 30.29
C GLU A 179 22.43 57.14 31.27
N LEU A 180 22.62 57.46 32.55
CA LEU A 180 22.16 56.77 33.75
C LEU A 180 20.74 57.21 34.13
N ALA A 181 20.04 56.36 34.89
CA ALA A 181 19.34 56.72 36.14
C ALA A 181 18.67 55.43 36.70
N HIS A 182 19.10 54.93 37.87
CA HIS A 182 18.46 55.14 39.19
C HIS A 182 17.12 54.38 39.34
N GLN A 183 16.78 53.64 40.39
CA GLN A 183 17.22 53.62 41.79
C GLN A 183 16.64 52.37 42.51
N SER A 184 17.38 51.90 43.53
CA SER A 184 16.95 51.43 44.87
C SER A 184 15.86 50.35 45.07
N ALA A 185 16.22 49.22 45.70
CA ALA A 185 16.08 48.99 47.17
C ALA A 185 16.26 47.49 47.57
N LYS A 186 17.01 47.27 48.68
CA LYS A 186 17.20 46.01 49.47
C LYS A 186 16.07 45.86 50.52
N PRO A 187 15.99 44.84 51.44
CA PRO A 187 16.90 43.71 51.79
C PRO A 187 16.24 42.30 51.99
N SER A 188 17.11 41.30 52.21
CA SER A 188 16.89 39.88 52.57
C SER A 188 16.21 39.65 53.96
N PRO A 189 15.84 38.40 54.36
CA PRO A 189 16.84 37.45 54.90
C PRO A 189 16.60 35.93 54.68
N ASN A 190 17.74 35.22 54.62
CA ASN A 190 18.10 33.87 55.10
C ASN A 190 17.02 32.91 55.63
N ILE A 191 17.14 31.62 55.27
CA ILE A 191 17.19 30.47 56.20
C ILE A 191 17.92 29.28 55.53
N LYS A 192 18.57 28.51 56.41
CA LYS A 192 19.67 27.56 56.28
C LYS A 192 19.30 26.18 55.70
N SER A 193 20.36 25.48 55.29
CA SER A 193 20.62 24.02 55.28
C SER A 193 19.63 23.15 56.09
N SER A 194 19.29 21.91 55.72
CA SER A 194 20.20 20.78 55.52
C SER A 194 19.48 19.53 54.94
N GLU A 195 20.29 18.49 54.71
CA GLU A 195 20.09 17.16 54.11
C GLU A 195 18.83 16.35 54.49
N ALA A 196 18.33 15.51 53.55
CA ALA A 196 18.21 14.05 53.75
C ALA A 196 17.49 13.31 52.60
N LYS A 197 18.15 12.24 52.14
CA LYS A 197 17.61 10.92 51.74
C LYS A 197 16.46 10.86 50.71
N GLN A 198 16.85 10.51 49.48
CA GLN A 198 15.98 9.85 48.51
C GLN A 198 15.43 8.53 49.06
N LYS A 199 14.10 8.46 49.19
CA LYS A 199 13.34 7.21 49.11
C LYS A 199 12.72 7.10 47.72
N THR A 200 12.86 5.90 47.18
CA THR A 200 12.25 5.38 45.96
C THR A 200 10.72 5.46 46.01
N ALA A 201 10.12 6.01 44.95
CA ALA A 201 8.74 5.73 44.59
C ALA A 201 8.71 5.44 43.09
N SER A 202 8.41 4.19 42.77
CA SER A 202 8.17 3.67 41.43
C SER A 202 6.94 4.32 40.80
N VAL A 203 7.13 5.02 39.68
CA VAL A 203 6.04 5.43 38.79
C VAL A 203 5.84 4.30 37.78
N VAL A 204 4.76 3.54 37.96
CA VAL A 204 4.21 2.62 36.97
C VAL A 204 3.51 3.48 35.91
N GLU A 205 4.21 3.78 34.82
CA GLU A 205 3.65 4.49 33.67
C GLU A 205 2.95 3.52 32.69
N HIS A 206 1.80 3.95 32.19
CA HIS A 206 0.79 3.24 31.43
C HIS A 206 1.28 2.30 30.31
N LYS A 207 1.12 1.00 30.52
CA LYS A 207 1.23 -0.07 29.50
C LYS A 207 -0.12 -0.66 29.05
N VAL A 208 -1.23 -0.05 29.47
CA VAL A 208 -2.59 -0.63 29.34
C VAL A 208 -3.31 -0.19 28.05
N SER A 209 -2.85 0.86 27.37
CA SER A 209 -3.45 1.36 26.11
C SER A 209 -3.14 0.46 24.90
N ASP A 210 -1.90 -0.02 24.78
CA ASP A 210 -1.43 -0.63 23.53
C ASP A 210 -1.80 -2.12 23.42
N THR A 211 -1.92 -2.79 24.56
CA THR A 211 -2.30 -4.22 24.64
C THR A 211 -3.76 -4.47 24.28
N VAL A 212 -4.65 -3.51 24.58
CA VAL A 212 -6.07 -3.59 24.20
C VAL A 212 -6.22 -3.35 22.69
N ALA A 213 -5.45 -2.43 22.10
CA ALA A 213 -5.45 -2.19 20.66
C ALA A 213 -4.90 -3.40 19.89
N GLU A 214 -3.79 -4.00 20.32
CA GLU A 214 -3.20 -5.19 19.70
C GLU A 214 -4.11 -6.42 19.77
N LYS A 215 -4.72 -6.71 20.93
CA LYS A 215 -5.68 -7.81 21.07
C LYS A 215 -6.92 -7.59 20.19
N THR A 216 -7.39 -6.35 20.09
CA THR A 216 -8.53 -5.99 19.22
C THR A 216 -8.19 -6.22 17.74
N LEU A 217 -6.95 -5.92 17.32
CA LEU A 217 -6.51 -6.07 15.94
C LEU A 217 -6.22 -7.53 15.53
N GLN A 218 -5.71 -8.35 16.45
CA GLN A 218 -5.58 -9.80 16.26
C GLN A 218 -6.93 -10.51 16.21
N GLN A 219 -7.88 -10.09 17.04
CA GLN A 219 -9.26 -10.56 16.98
C GLN A 219 -9.92 -10.14 15.65
N LEU A 220 -9.65 -8.92 15.20
CA LEU A 220 -10.05 -8.40 13.88
C LEU A 220 -9.61 -9.30 12.73
N ALA A 221 -8.33 -9.68 12.71
CA ALA A 221 -7.77 -10.49 11.62
C ALA A 221 -8.40 -11.89 11.56
N ARG A 222 -8.76 -12.46 12.73
CA ARG A 222 -9.49 -13.74 12.84
C ARG A 222 -10.94 -13.61 12.38
N GLU A 223 -11.65 -12.59 12.86
CA GLU A 223 -13.03 -12.33 12.46
C GLU A 223 -13.15 -12.02 10.95
N LEU A 224 -12.18 -11.30 10.36
CA LEU A 224 -12.11 -11.04 8.92
C LEU A 224 -11.87 -12.33 8.13
N SER A 225 -10.96 -13.19 8.61
CA SER A 225 -10.67 -14.50 8.00
C SER A 225 -11.89 -15.43 7.99
N ASP A 226 -12.69 -15.42 9.06
CA ASP A 226 -13.89 -16.25 9.16
C ASP A 226 -15.09 -15.66 8.40
N GLN A 227 -15.21 -14.33 8.30
CA GLN A 227 -16.19 -13.68 7.43
C GLN A 227 -15.92 -13.92 5.93
N LEU A 228 -14.66 -13.96 5.52
CA LEU A 228 -14.27 -14.26 4.14
C LEU A 228 -14.58 -15.72 3.73
N LYS A 229 -14.87 -16.61 4.69
CA LYS A 229 -15.30 -18.00 4.43
C LYS A 229 -16.82 -18.17 4.31
N ASN A 230 -17.63 -17.22 4.81
CA ASN A 230 -19.10 -17.27 4.75
C ASN A 230 -19.67 -15.86 4.55
N PRO A 231 -19.90 -15.42 3.29
CA PRO A 231 -19.97 -13.99 2.97
C PRO A 231 -21.35 -13.30 3.08
N LEU A 232 -22.43 -13.94 3.57
CA LEU A 232 -23.77 -13.34 3.49
C LEU A 232 -24.28 -12.82 4.84
N HIS A 233 -24.48 -11.49 4.96
CA HIS A 233 -25.49 -10.82 5.83
C HIS A 233 -25.51 -9.27 5.66
N LEU A 234 -26.66 -8.70 5.27
CA LEU A 234 -26.96 -7.32 4.92
C LEU A 234 -28.15 -6.92 5.79
N PRO A 235 -28.24 -5.64 6.16
CA PRO A 235 -29.37 -5.15 6.91
C PRO A 235 -30.54 -4.77 5.98
N GLU A 236 -31.75 -5.11 6.40
CA GLU A 236 -33.03 -4.83 5.74
C GLU A 236 -33.26 -3.36 5.31
N LYS A 237 -34.01 -3.26 4.20
CA LYS A 237 -34.82 -2.14 3.65
C LYS A 237 -34.18 -0.75 3.44
N GLY A 238 -34.06 -0.42 2.16
CA GLY A 238 -33.67 0.88 1.58
C GLY A 238 -32.69 0.65 0.43
N VAL A 239 -33.17 0.54 -0.81
CA VAL A 239 -32.31 0.23 -1.96
C VAL A 239 -31.41 1.43 -2.25
N LYS A 240 -30.15 1.34 -1.81
CA LYS A 240 -29.11 2.34 -2.08
C LYS A 240 -28.85 2.36 -3.59
N GLU A 241 -28.79 3.57 -4.16
CA GLU A 241 -28.33 3.79 -5.53
C GLU A 241 -26.88 3.29 -5.70
N VAL A 242 -26.65 2.46 -6.73
CA VAL A 242 -25.34 1.91 -7.11
C VAL A 242 -24.60 2.95 -7.95
N VAL A 243 -23.43 3.37 -7.48
CA VAL A 243 -22.62 4.39 -8.16
C VAL A 243 -21.62 3.72 -9.11
N ILE A 244 -21.66 4.08 -10.39
CA ILE A 244 -20.83 3.51 -11.44
C ILE A 244 -19.84 4.56 -11.93
N ALA A 245 -18.55 4.37 -11.66
CA ALA A 245 -17.50 5.19 -12.24
C ALA A 245 -17.19 4.73 -13.68
N LEU A 246 -17.32 5.66 -14.61
CA LEU A 246 -16.97 5.50 -16.01
C LEU A 246 -15.65 6.21 -16.27
N ASP A 247 -14.63 5.44 -16.59
CA ASP A 247 -13.34 5.94 -17.00
C ASP A 247 -13.24 6.02 -18.52
N ALA A 248 -13.20 7.24 -19.06
CA ALA A 248 -12.92 7.43 -20.47
C ALA A 248 -11.40 7.31 -20.70
N GLY A 249 -10.95 6.23 -21.34
CA GLY A 249 -9.54 5.95 -21.60
C GLY A 249 -8.81 7.13 -22.25
N HIS A 250 -7.52 7.26 -21.97
CA HIS A 250 -6.63 8.32 -22.50
C HIS A 250 -7.08 9.74 -22.13
N GLY A 251 -6.74 10.75 -22.94
CA GLY A 251 -7.11 12.16 -22.79
C GLY A 251 -5.91 13.11 -22.77
N GLY A 252 -6.15 14.37 -23.17
CA GLY A 252 -5.15 15.42 -23.27
C GLY A 252 -3.99 15.02 -24.19
N LYS A 253 -2.79 14.95 -23.61
CA LYS A 253 -1.55 14.55 -24.28
C LYS A 253 -1.52 13.10 -24.74
N ASP A 254 -2.34 12.24 -24.13
CA ASP A 254 -2.50 10.85 -24.55
C ASP A 254 -3.70 10.76 -25.48
N SER A 255 -3.45 10.55 -26.77
CA SER A 255 -4.50 10.39 -27.78
C SER A 255 -5.08 8.97 -27.84
N GLY A 256 -4.43 8.01 -27.17
CA GLY A 256 -4.64 6.59 -27.40
C GLY A 256 -4.30 6.17 -28.82
N ALA A 257 -4.98 5.14 -29.31
CA ALA A 257 -4.87 4.72 -30.71
C ALA A 257 -5.49 5.76 -31.66
N ILE A 258 -4.93 5.85 -32.88
CA ILE A 258 -5.34 6.82 -33.89
C ILE A 258 -5.64 6.09 -35.20
N ASN A 259 -6.83 6.29 -35.74
CA ASN A 259 -7.09 5.98 -37.14
C ASN A 259 -6.62 7.17 -38.01
N ARG A 260 -5.43 7.06 -38.58
CA ARG A 260 -4.83 8.15 -39.38
C ARG A 260 -5.63 8.50 -40.62
N GLN A 261 -6.23 7.50 -41.29
CA GLN A 261 -7.01 7.71 -42.52
C GLN A 261 -8.26 8.57 -42.25
N LYS A 262 -8.91 8.36 -41.12
CA LYS A 262 -10.15 9.07 -40.74
C LYS A 262 -9.95 10.19 -39.74
N LYS A 263 -8.71 10.39 -39.25
CA LYS A 263 -8.36 11.34 -38.20
C LYS A 263 -9.21 11.18 -36.93
N ILE A 264 -9.52 9.93 -36.56
CA ILE A 264 -10.28 9.58 -35.35
C ILE A 264 -9.28 9.18 -34.27
N MET A 265 -9.41 9.76 -33.08
CA MET A 265 -8.59 9.42 -31.91
C MET A 265 -9.41 8.67 -30.88
N GLU A 266 -8.78 7.71 -30.21
CA GLU A 266 -9.38 6.89 -29.18
C GLU A 266 -9.94 7.74 -28.02
N LYS A 267 -9.16 8.73 -27.55
CA LYS A 267 -9.57 9.63 -26.46
C LYS A 267 -10.91 10.34 -26.69
N ASP A 268 -11.26 10.61 -27.94
CA ASP A 268 -12.49 11.33 -28.30
C ASP A 268 -13.68 10.38 -28.31
N VAL A 269 -13.53 9.20 -28.92
CA VAL A 269 -14.60 8.20 -28.99
C VAL A 269 -14.90 7.60 -27.62
N THR A 270 -13.89 7.41 -26.77
CA THR A 270 -14.09 6.93 -25.39
C THR A 270 -14.84 7.97 -24.54
N LEU A 271 -14.52 9.25 -24.66
CA LEU A 271 -15.23 10.33 -23.96
C LEU A 271 -16.68 10.46 -24.43
N GLN A 272 -16.91 10.39 -25.74
CA GLN A 272 -18.25 10.43 -26.31
C GLN A 272 -19.11 9.27 -25.79
N LEU A 273 -18.58 8.04 -25.83
CA LEU A 273 -19.30 6.88 -25.34
C LEU A 273 -19.52 6.94 -23.82
N ALA A 274 -18.53 7.38 -23.04
CA ALA A 274 -18.68 7.54 -21.59
C ALA A 274 -19.81 8.52 -21.23
N LYS A 275 -19.92 9.63 -21.97
CA LYS A 275 -21.05 10.58 -21.81
C LYS A 275 -22.39 9.95 -22.20
N GLN A 276 -22.44 9.14 -23.26
CA GLN A 276 -23.66 8.42 -23.63
C GLN A 276 -24.06 7.36 -22.59
N LEU A 277 -23.09 6.62 -22.07
CA LEU A 277 -23.28 5.65 -20.99
C LEU A 277 -23.80 6.34 -19.74
N LYS A 278 -23.18 7.45 -19.33
CA LYS A 278 -23.64 8.24 -18.18
C LYS A 278 -25.13 8.59 -18.30
N LYS A 279 -25.54 9.18 -19.44
CA LYS A 279 -26.95 9.53 -19.68
C LYS A 279 -27.90 8.34 -19.56
N LYS A 280 -27.47 7.15 -20.00
CA LYS A 280 -28.30 5.94 -19.95
C LYS A 280 -28.34 5.32 -18.56
N ILE A 281 -27.20 5.28 -17.86
CA ILE A 281 -27.12 4.79 -16.49
C ILE A 281 -27.94 5.67 -15.55
N ASP A 282 -27.81 6.99 -15.66
CA ASP A 282 -28.58 7.95 -14.84
C ASP A 282 -30.10 7.90 -15.10
N ALA A 283 -30.53 7.23 -16.18
CA ALA A 283 -31.95 7.02 -16.50
C ALA A 283 -32.51 5.70 -15.95
N GLU A 284 -31.66 4.81 -15.46
CA GLU A 284 -32.08 3.54 -14.86
C GLU A 284 -32.34 3.71 -13.36
N PRO A 285 -33.34 3.02 -12.79
CA PRO A 285 -33.55 3.04 -11.35
C PRO A 285 -32.37 2.43 -10.61
N HIS A 286 -32.08 2.94 -9.42
CA HIS A 286 -31.05 2.43 -8.52
C HIS A 286 -29.61 2.52 -9.06
N MET A 287 -29.35 3.27 -10.13
CA MET A 287 -28.00 3.45 -10.67
C MET A 287 -27.69 4.93 -10.95
N ARG A 288 -26.44 5.33 -10.73
CA ARG A 288 -25.93 6.66 -11.10
C ARG A 288 -24.51 6.57 -11.59
N ALA A 289 -24.18 7.29 -12.65
CA ALA A 289 -22.85 7.32 -13.21
C ALA A 289 -22.05 8.57 -12.83
N VAL A 290 -20.75 8.39 -12.61
CA VAL A 290 -19.75 9.47 -12.46
C VAL A 290 -18.65 9.28 -13.49
N LEU A 291 -18.06 10.37 -13.99
CA LEU A 291 -16.98 10.30 -14.97
C LEU A 291 -15.63 10.56 -14.29
N THR A 292 -14.58 9.82 -14.66
CA THR A 292 -13.20 10.21 -14.25
C THR A 292 -12.76 11.50 -14.93
N ARG A 293 -13.20 11.73 -16.18
CA ARG A 293 -13.05 12.99 -16.93
C ARG A 293 -14.30 13.31 -17.75
N ASP A 294 -14.65 14.58 -17.79
CA ASP A 294 -15.78 15.13 -18.58
C ASP A 294 -15.33 15.95 -19.80
N ARG A 295 -14.02 16.15 -19.94
CA ARG A 295 -13.36 16.94 -20.99
C ARG A 295 -12.08 16.25 -21.47
N ASP A 296 -11.40 16.86 -22.44
CA ASP A 296 -10.14 16.35 -22.99
C ASP A 296 -8.96 16.70 -22.09
N VAL A 297 -8.76 15.92 -21.03
CA VAL A 297 -7.66 16.06 -20.06
C VAL A 297 -6.98 14.73 -19.82
N PHE A 298 -5.66 14.77 -19.61
CA PHE A 298 -4.88 13.60 -19.24
C PHE A 298 -5.02 13.30 -17.74
N ILE A 299 -5.40 12.07 -17.41
CA ILE A 299 -5.44 11.57 -16.02
C ILE A 299 -4.53 10.33 -15.91
N PRO A 300 -3.52 10.34 -15.01
CA PRO A 300 -2.69 9.17 -14.72
C PRO A 300 -3.52 7.96 -14.25
N LEU A 301 -3.09 6.74 -14.59
CA LEU A 301 -3.88 5.52 -14.33
C LEU A 301 -4.28 5.33 -12.85
N HIS A 302 -3.38 5.67 -11.90
CA HIS A 302 -3.67 5.55 -10.47
C HIS A 302 -4.68 6.60 -9.98
N GLU A 303 -4.65 7.82 -10.53
CA GLU A 303 -5.62 8.87 -10.18
C GLU A 303 -7.03 8.54 -10.66
N ARG A 304 -7.19 7.80 -11.77
CA ARG A 304 -8.52 7.38 -12.26
C ARG A 304 -9.30 6.55 -11.23
N VAL A 305 -8.62 5.59 -10.59
CA VAL A 305 -9.21 4.76 -9.54
C VAL A 305 -9.48 5.57 -8.27
N LYS A 306 -8.59 6.51 -7.94
CA LYS A 306 -8.77 7.41 -6.80
C LYS A 306 -10.00 8.30 -6.97
N ILE A 307 -10.20 8.89 -8.15
CA ILE A 307 -11.42 9.67 -8.48
C ILE A 307 -12.66 8.81 -8.31
N ALA A 308 -12.65 7.55 -8.78
CA ALA A 308 -13.78 6.64 -8.60
C ALA A 308 -14.10 6.40 -7.11
N LYS A 309 -13.07 6.18 -6.27
CA LYS A 309 -13.21 6.01 -4.83
C LYS A 309 -13.78 7.25 -4.15
N GLU A 310 -13.25 8.43 -4.47
CA GLU A 310 -13.70 9.72 -3.92
C GLU A 310 -15.15 10.04 -4.29
N GLN A 311 -15.61 9.58 -5.46
CA GLN A 311 -17.00 9.70 -5.91
C GLN A 311 -17.93 8.62 -5.32
N GLY A 312 -17.40 7.74 -4.46
CA GLY A 312 -18.15 6.68 -3.80
C GLY A 312 -18.60 5.57 -4.76
N ALA A 313 -17.85 5.30 -5.82
CA ALA A 313 -18.20 4.28 -6.81
C ALA A 313 -18.23 2.87 -6.22
N ASP A 314 -19.31 2.15 -6.51
CA ASP A 314 -19.51 0.74 -6.20
C ASP A 314 -19.07 -0.16 -7.38
N ILE A 315 -18.98 0.38 -8.61
CA ILE A 315 -18.49 -0.30 -9.83
C ILE A 315 -17.56 0.63 -10.60
N PHE A 316 -16.51 0.09 -11.23
CA PHE A 316 -15.61 0.82 -12.13
C PHE A 316 -15.57 0.20 -13.53
N ILE A 317 -15.71 1.04 -14.56
CA ILE A 317 -15.70 0.63 -15.97
C ILE A 317 -14.72 1.52 -16.75
N SER A 318 -13.63 0.93 -17.24
CA SER A 318 -12.69 1.57 -18.16
C SER A 318 -13.15 1.37 -19.60
N ILE A 319 -13.29 2.44 -20.38
CA ILE A 319 -13.79 2.40 -21.75
C ILE A 319 -12.64 2.72 -22.71
N HIS A 320 -12.38 1.80 -23.64
CA HIS A 320 -11.30 1.87 -24.63
C HIS A 320 -11.78 1.52 -26.04
N ALA A 321 -10.95 1.86 -27.02
CA ALA A 321 -11.14 1.54 -28.43
C ALA A 321 -9.77 1.37 -29.10
N ASP A 322 -9.01 0.37 -28.65
CA ASP A 322 -7.60 0.18 -28.99
C ASP A 322 -7.38 -0.16 -30.50
N ALA A 323 -6.13 -0.26 -30.93
CA ALA A 323 -5.66 -0.69 -32.23
C ALA A 323 -4.75 -1.94 -32.12
N PHE A 324 -4.96 -2.88 -33.03
CA PHE A 324 -3.98 -3.94 -33.33
C PHE A 324 -3.26 -3.67 -34.66
N SER A 325 -2.05 -4.24 -34.79
CA SER A 325 -1.26 -4.20 -36.03
C SER A 325 -1.98 -4.85 -37.20
N ASP A 326 -2.72 -5.94 -36.95
CA ASP A 326 -3.64 -6.50 -37.93
C ASP A 326 -4.95 -5.69 -37.95
N HIS A 327 -5.13 -4.87 -38.99
CA HIS A 327 -6.30 -4.02 -39.17
C HIS A 327 -7.60 -4.81 -39.46
N ARG A 328 -7.54 -6.14 -39.61
CA ARG A 328 -8.73 -6.99 -39.78
C ARG A 328 -9.41 -7.32 -38.46
N VAL A 329 -8.71 -7.17 -37.33
CA VAL A 329 -9.26 -7.41 -35.99
C VAL A 329 -10.43 -6.44 -35.75
N ARG A 330 -11.57 -6.98 -35.31
CA ARG A 330 -12.83 -6.24 -35.15
C ARG A 330 -13.68 -6.81 -34.02
N GLY A 331 -14.65 -6.02 -33.56
CA GLY A 331 -15.60 -6.39 -32.51
C GLY A 331 -15.10 -6.04 -31.10
N GLY A 332 -16.05 -5.96 -30.16
CA GLY A 332 -15.77 -5.61 -28.78
C GLY A 332 -15.26 -6.77 -27.93
N SER A 333 -14.65 -6.45 -26.78
CA SER A 333 -14.22 -7.43 -25.78
C SER A 333 -14.21 -6.83 -24.38
N VAL A 334 -14.35 -7.68 -23.37
CA VAL A 334 -14.40 -7.27 -21.96
C VAL A 334 -13.28 -7.97 -21.19
N TYR A 335 -12.58 -7.21 -20.36
CA TYR A 335 -11.40 -7.63 -19.62
C TYR A 335 -11.58 -7.38 -18.12
N VAL A 336 -11.02 -8.28 -17.31
CA VAL A 336 -10.88 -8.12 -15.85
C VAL A 336 -9.42 -8.28 -15.43
N LEU A 337 -9.09 -7.87 -14.20
CA LEU A 337 -7.74 -8.02 -13.66
C LEU A 337 -7.33 -9.50 -13.58
N SER A 338 -6.08 -9.80 -13.97
CA SER A 338 -5.38 -11.03 -13.61
C SER A 338 -3.97 -10.75 -13.10
N ARG A 339 -3.60 -11.43 -12.00
CA ARG A 339 -2.24 -11.44 -11.44
C ARG A 339 -1.44 -12.69 -11.80
N ARG A 340 -2.13 -13.76 -12.23
CA ARG A 340 -1.53 -15.08 -12.52
C ARG A 340 -1.20 -15.27 -14.02
N GLY A 341 -1.30 -14.19 -14.81
CA GLY A 341 -1.04 -14.21 -16.25
C GLY A 341 -2.26 -13.82 -17.08
N ALA A 342 -2.03 -13.46 -18.34
CA ALA A 342 -3.08 -13.06 -19.26
C ALA A 342 -3.78 -14.27 -19.89
N SER A 343 -5.09 -14.17 -20.14
CA SER A 343 -5.91 -15.22 -20.79
C SER A 343 -5.52 -15.48 -22.25
N SER A 344 -4.80 -14.56 -22.88
CA SER A 344 -4.26 -14.72 -24.23
C SER A 344 -3.05 -13.81 -24.46
N THR A 345 -2.26 -14.10 -25.49
CA THR A 345 -1.17 -13.22 -25.95
C THR A 345 -1.68 -11.83 -26.30
N MET A 346 -2.86 -11.77 -26.91
CA MET A 346 -3.53 -10.52 -27.27
C MET A 346 -3.92 -9.70 -26.04
N ALA A 347 -4.51 -10.33 -25.01
CA ALA A 347 -4.83 -9.67 -23.74
C ALA A 347 -3.56 -9.17 -23.02
N ARG A 348 -2.46 -9.91 -23.12
CA ARG A 348 -1.15 -9.50 -22.57
C ARG A 348 -0.60 -8.25 -23.26
N LEU A 349 -0.66 -8.23 -24.59
CA LEU A 349 -0.17 -7.12 -25.39
C LEU A 349 -1.01 -5.86 -25.16
N LEU A 350 -2.34 -6.03 -25.10
CA LEU A 350 -3.29 -4.97 -24.77
C LEU A 350 -2.96 -4.34 -23.41
N ALA A 351 -2.84 -5.15 -22.36
CA ALA A 351 -2.49 -4.65 -21.03
C ALA A 351 -1.11 -3.96 -21.00
N LYS A 352 -0.14 -4.43 -21.79
CA LYS A 352 1.17 -3.76 -21.90
C LYS A 352 1.03 -2.37 -22.54
N ARG A 353 0.20 -2.23 -23.57
CA ARG A 353 -0.05 -0.96 -24.27
C ARG A 353 -0.77 0.03 -23.36
N GLU A 354 -1.84 -0.40 -22.70
CA GLU A 354 -2.62 0.44 -21.79
C GLU A 354 -1.81 0.89 -20.58
N ASN A 355 -0.86 0.07 -20.14
CA ASN A 355 0.07 0.43 -19.06
C ASN A 355 1.24 1.31 -19.53
N ALA A 356 1.42 1.60 -20.83
CA ALA A 356 2.60 2.29 -21.35
C ALA A 356 2.69 3.77 -20.93
N TYR A 357 1.56 4.40 -20.57
CA TYR A 357 1.52 5.76 -20.03
C TYR A 357 1.77 5.84 -18.52
N LEU A 358 2.11 4.71 -17.89
CA LEU A 358 2.86 4.74 -16.65
C LEU A 358 4.27 5.26 -16.99
N GLN A 359 4.46 6.59 -17.00
CA GLN A 359 5.79 7.13 -16.68
C GLN A 359 6.25 6.40 -15.43
N ASP A 360 7.52 5.94 -15.42
CA ASP A 360 8.18 4.97 -14.52
C ASP A 360 7.99 5.24 -13.01
N VAL A 361 6.74 5.25 -12.57
CA VAL A 361 6.29 5.20 -11.19
C VAL A 361 6.16 3.71 -10.95
N SER A 362 7.28 3.14 -10.52
CA SER A 362 7.35 1.77 -10.09
C SER A 362 6.18 1.46 -9.16
N LEU A 363 5.24 0.62 -9.60
CA LEU A 363 4.22 0.00 -8.75
C LEU A 363 4.87 -1.06 -7.83
N SER A 364 6.10 -0.85 -7.36
CA SER A 364 6.81 -1.70 -6.41
C SER A 364 6.41 -1.32 -4.99
N GLY A 365 5.18 -1.65 -4.64
CA GLY A 365 4.55 -1.07 -3.46
C GLY A 365 4.05 -2.04 -2.40
N PHE A 366 3.91 -3.35 -2.63
CA PHE A 366 3.21 -4.19 -1.65
C PHE A 366 3.68 -5.65 -1.67
N ASP A 367 4.68 -5.96 -0.84
CA ASP A 367 4.96 -7.32 -0.38
C ASP A 367 4.83 -7.32 1.16
N ASN A 368 3.97 -8.17 1.74
CA ASN A 368 4.05 -8.76 3.10
C ASN A 368 2.84 -9.64 3.46
N ASP A 369 3.09 -10.85 3.97
CA ASP A 369 2.29 -12.05 3.74
C ASP A 369 0.93 -12.19 4.47
N VAL A 370 0.64 -11.47 5.57
CA VAL A 370 -0.66 -11.60 6.26
C VAL A 370 -1.69 -10.58 5.76
N ALA A 371 -1.30 -9.30 5.65
CA ALA A 371 -2.15 -8.35 4.94
C ALA A 371 -2.12 -8.61 3.44
N TYR A 372 -1.07 -9.24 2.88
CA TYR A 372 -1.12 -9.80 1.53
C TYR A 372 -2.09 -10.97 1.45
N ALA A 373 -2.17 -11.89 2.41
CA ALA A 373 -3.19 -12.95 2.38
C ALA A 373 -4.62 -12.38 2.45
N LEU A 374 -4.87 -11.40 3.33
CA LEU A 374 -6.19 -10.75 3.45
C LEU A 374 -6.50 -9.81 2.27
N SER A 375 -5.51 -9.06 1.78
CA SER A 375 -5.59 -8.22 0.58
C SER A 375 -5.74 -9.06 -0.68
N ASP A 376 -5.07 -10.21 -0.79
CA ASP A 376 -5.17 -11.12 -1.93
C ASP A 376 -6.48 -11.89 -1.89
N LEU A 377 -6.98 -12.27 -0.72
CA LEU A 377 -8.32 -12.88 -0.58
C LEU A 377 -9.43 -11.88 -0.94
N SER A 378 -9.36 -10.65 -0.44
CA SER A 378 -10.28 -9.58 -0.84
C SER A 378 -10.18 -9.27 -2.33
N ARG A 379 -8.96 -9.17 -2.85
CA ARG A 379 -8.74 -8.87 -4.26
C ARG A 379 -9.20 -10.03 -5.13
N GLN A 380 -9.05 -11.27 -4.69
CA GLN A 380 -9.55 -12.45 -5.38
C GLN A 380 -11.09 -12.45 -5.38
N ALA A 381 -11.73 -12.13 -4.25
CA ALA A 381 -13.18 -11.92 -4.19
C ALA A 381 -13.62 -10.79 -5.15
N ASN A 382 -12.93 -9.65 -5.13
CA ASN A 382 -13.22 -8.53 -6.01
C ASN A 382 -13.04 -8.90 -7.51
N VAL A 383 -12.02 -9.69 -7.85
CA VAL A 383 -11.82 -10.21 -9.22
C VAL A 383 -12.94 -11.15 -9.62
N GLU A 384 -13.44 -11.98 -8.69
CA GLU A 384 -14.60 -12.85 -8.95
C GLU A 384 -15.88 -12.03 -9.18
N HIS A 385 -16.15 -11.01 -8.36
CA HIS A 385 -17.26 -10.08 -8.59
C HIS A 385 -17.12 -9.34 -9.93
N SER A 386 -15.90 -8.88 -10.26
CA SER A 386 -15.59 -8.24 -11.54
C SER A 386 -15.87 -9.19 -12.71
N ARG A 387 -15.57 -10.48 -12.56
CA ARG A 387 -15.83 -11.50 -13.58
C ARG A 387 -17.33 -11.77 -13.77
N LYS A 388 -18.09 -11.88 -12.67
CA LYS A 388 -19.56 -12.01 -12.73
C LYS A 388 -20.20 -10.81 -13.43
N LEU A 389 -19.80 -9.60 -13.04
CA LEU A 389 -20.21 -8.35 -13.67
C LEU A 389 -19.88 -8.32 -15.17
N ALA A 390 -18.62 -8.61 -15.51
CA ALA A 390 -18.14 -8.65 -16.89
C ALA A 390 -18.88 -9.69 -17.75
N ASN A 391 -19.21 -10.87 -17.20
CA ASN A 391 -19.99 -11.89 -17.89
C ASN A 391 -21.42 -11.41 -18.18
N SER A 392 -22.07 -10.74 -17.24
CA SER A 392 -23.40 -10.15 -17.45
C SER A 392 -23.39 -9.12 -18.58
N VAL A 393 -22.41 -8.21 -18.57
CA VAL A 393 -22.22 -7.21 -19.62
C VAL A 393 -21.91 -7.85 -20.97
N LEU A 394 -20.97 -8.79 -21.03
CA LEU A 394 -20.57 -9.45 -22.26
C LEU A 394 -21.73 -10.24 -22.89
N ALA A 395 -22.57 -10.90 -22.09
CA ALA A 395 -23.74 -11.64 -22.58
C ALA A 395 -24.73 -10.71 -23.30
N GLU A 396 -25.01 -9.52 -22.76
CA GLU A 396 -25.89 -8.54 -23.40
C GLU A 396 -25.24 -7.86 -24.61
N MET A 397 -23.91 -7.72 -24.62
CA MET A 397 -23.15 -7.28 -25.79
C MET A 397 -23.21 -8.30 -26.93
N LYS A 398 -23.07 -9.61 -26.65
CA LYS A 398 -23.09 -10.69 -27.66
C LYS A 398 -24.36 -10.64 -28.53
N GLY A 399 -25.51 -10.31 -27.95
CA GLY A 399 -26.78 -10.19 -28.68
C GLY A 399 -26.96 -8.89 -29.47
N ARG A 400 -26.05 -7.91 -29.36
CA ARG A 400 -26.25 -6.55 -29.91
C ARG A 400 -25.08 -6.03 -30.74
N VAL A 401 -23.84 -6.39 -30.43
CA VAL A 401 -22.66 -5.89 -31.14
C VAL A 401 -21.76 -7.06 -31.52
N SER A 402 -20.95 -6.88 -32.56
CA SER A 402 -19.94 -7.89 -32.91
C SER A 402 -18.94 -7.99 -31.78
N LEU A 403 -18.61 -9.21 -31.35
CA LEU A 403 -17.57 -9.45 -30.37
C LEU A 403 -16.32 -10.01 -31.02
N HIS A 404 -15.17 -9.60 -30.52
CA HIS A 404 -13.89 -10.23 -30.86
C HIS A 404 -13.63 -11.49 -30.03
N LYS A 405 -14.05 -11.46 -28.76
CA LYS A 405 -13.98 -12.60 -27.83
C LYS A 405 -15.35 -12.84 -27.23
N GLU A 406 -15.81 -14.09 -27.29
CA GLU A 406 -17.09 -14.49 -26.72
C GLU A 406 -17.04 -14.74 -25.20
N HIS A 407 -15.85 -14.68 -24.61
CA HIS A 407 -15.63 -14.88 -23.18
C HIS A 407 -14.81 -13.74 -22.59
N VAL A 408 -15.08 -13.42 -21.32
CA VAL A 408 -14.34 -12.41 -20.55
C VAL A 408 -12.86 -12.77 -20.52
N GLN A 409 -12.03 -11.82 -20.94
CA GLN A 409 -10.58 -11.95 -20.95
C GLN A 409 -10.00 -11.43 -19.63
N SER A 410 -8.73 -11.73 -19.38
CA SER A 410 -8.04 -11.20 -18.21
C SER A 410 -6.57 -10.89 -18.48
N ALA A 411 -6.05 -9.83 -17.88
CA ALA A 411 -4.64 -9.47 -17.93
C ALA A 411 -4.30 -8.45 -16.82
N GLY A 412 -3.02 -8.06 -16.72
CA GLY A 412 -2.49 -7.18 -15.66
C GLY A 412 -2.72 -5.68 -15.91
N PHE A 413 -3.96 -5.25 -16.19
CA PHE A 413 -4.28 -3.82 -16.38
C PHE A 413 -4.11 -3.04 -15.07
N ALA A 414 -3.30 -1.97 -15.09
CA ALA A 414 -3.03 -1.17 -13.90
C ALA A 414 -4.29 -0.44 -13.39
N VAL A 415 -5.15 0.04 -14.31
CA VAL A 415 -6.40 0.73 -13.99
C VAL A 415 -7.43 -0.18 -13.30
N LEU A 416 -7.29 -1.52 -13.41
CA LEU A 416 -8.19 -2.49 -12.80
C LEU A 416 -7.68 -3.03 -11.44
N LYS A 417 -6.61 -2.46 -10.88
CA LYS A 417 -5.97 -2.95 -9.63
C LYS A 417 -6.69 -2.56 -8.34
N SER A 418 -7.94 -2.09 -8.39
CA SER A 418 -8.70 -1.81 -7.17
C SER A 418 -8.91 -3.08 -6.33
N ILE A 419 -8.82 -2.97 -5.00
CA ILE A 419 -9.05 -4.09 -4.06
C ILE A 419 -10.51 -4.27 -3.65
N ASP A 420 -11.29 -3.20 -3.77
CA ASP A 420 -12.58 -2.99 -3.11
C ASP A 420 -13.66 -2.48 -4.07
N ILE A 421 -13.33 -2.27 -5.35
CA ILE A 421 -14.29 -1.89 -6.39
C ILE A 421 -14.22 -2.91 -7.54
N PRO A 422 -15.30 -3.63 -7.86
CA PRO A 422 -15.38 -4.46 -9.05
C PRO A 422 -15.08 -3.64 -10.29
N SER A 423 -14.08 -4.08 -11.06
CA SER A 423 -13.50 -3.29 -12.13
C SER A 423 -13.43 -4.11 -13.41
N MET A 424 -13.90 -3.54 -14.52
CA MET A 424 -13.73 -4.11 -15.85
C MET A 424 -13.22 -3.06 -16.84
N LEU A 425 -12.55 -3.53 -17.89
CA LEU A 425 -12.19 -2.74 -19.06
C LEU A 425 -12.98 -3.27 -20.25
N ILE A 426 -13.58 -2.35 -21.01
CA ILE A 426 -14.35 -2.66 -22.22
C ILE A 426 -13.60 -2.08 -23.41
N GLU A 427 -13.10 -2.96 -24.27
CA GLU A 427 -12.70 -2.62 -25.62
C GLU A 427 -13.94 -2.61 -26.49
N THR A 428 -14.35 -1.41 -26.89
CA THR A 428 -15.64 -1.22 -27.58
C THR A 428 -15.59 -1.73 -29.02
N ALA A 429 -14.50 -1.42 -29.72
CA ALA A 429 -14.13 -1.90 -31.03
C ALA A 429 -12.67 -1.50 -31.31
N PHE A 430 -12.09 -1.99 -32.41
CA PHE A 430 -10.70 -1.68 -32.76
C PHE A 430 -10.58 -0.51 -33.73
N ILE A 431 -10.04 0.62 -33.30
CA ILE A 431 -9.94 1.85 -34.11
C ILE A 431 -9.01 1.69 -35.33
N SER A 432 -8.08 0.73 -35.31
CA SER A 432 -7.23 0.42 -36.47
C SER A 432 -8.02 -0.19 -37.64
N ASN A 433 -9.17 -0.82 -37.37
CA ASN A 433 -10.04 -1.33 -38.42
C ASN A 433 -10.91 -0.19 -39.00
N PRO A 434 -10.85 0.09 -40.32
CA PRO A 434 -11.57 1.22 -40.91
C PRO A 434 -13.11 1.14 -40.83
N HIS A 435 -13.67 -0.08 -40.76
CA HIS A 435 -15.10 -0.29 -40.54
C HIS A 435 -15.49 0.03 -39.10
N GLU A 436 -14.75 -0.50 -38.13
CA GLU A 436 -14.97 -0.24 -36.71
C GLU A 436 -14.75 1.24 -36.36
N ALA A 437 -13.74 1.90 -36.93
CA ALA A 437 -13.52 3.33 -36.76
C ALA A 437 -14.75 4.18 -37.18
N ARG A 438 -15.47 3.79 -38.25
CA ARG A 438 -16.74 4.44 -38.62
C ARG A 438 -17.84 4.19 -37.60
N ASN A 439 -17.91 2.97 -37.06
CA ASN A 439 -18.88 2.61 -36.03
C ASN A 439 -18.63 3.40 -34.75
N LEU A 440 -17.37 3.55 -34.33
CA LEU A 440 -16.98 4.24 -33.09
C LEU A 440 -17.43 5.70 -33.04
N VAL A 441 -17.50 6.41 -34.18
CA VAL A 441 -18.03 7.78 -34.27
C VAL A 441 -19.51 7.86 -34.63
N ASN A 442 -20.15 6.73 -34.97
CA ASN A 442 -21.55 6.69 -35.35
C ASN A 442 -22.46 6.72 -34.11
N PRO A 443 -23.34 7.72 -33.94
CA PRO A 443 -24.22 7.82 -32.79
C PRO A 443 -25.15 6.62 -32.61
N LYS A 444 -25.60 5.98 -33.71
CA LYS A 444 -26.46 4.79 -33.65
C LYS A 444 -25.71 3.59 -33.05
N PHE A 445 -24.44 3.42 -33.43
CA PHE A 445 -23.60 2.37 -32.85
C PHE A 445 -23.29 2.66 -31.37
N GLN A 446 -22.90 3.90 -31.02
CA GLN A 446 -22.65 4.27 -29.63
C GLN A 446 -23.89 4.04 -28.75
N ARG A 447 -25.09 4.42 -29.21
CA ARG A 447 -26.35 4.13 -28.49
C ARG A 447 -26.61 2.63 -28.33
N LYS A 448 -26.32 1.84 -29.38
CA LYS A 448 -26.50 0.37 -29.35
C LYS A 448 -25.54 -0.27 -28.35
N MET A 449 -24.27 0.10 -28.38
CA MET A 449 -23.23 -0.35 -27.45
C MET A 449 -23.59 0.05 -26.01
N ALA A 450 -23.89 1.33 -25.77
CA ALA A 450 -24.25 1.82 -24.46
C ALA A 450 -25.49 1.13 -23.89
N SER A 451 -26.51 0.85 -24.72
CA SER A 451 -27.70 0.11 -24.27
C SER A 451 -27.39 -1.35 -23.91
N ALA A 452 -26.46 -2.00 -24.63
CA ALA A 452 -26.02 -3.34 -24.31
C ALA A 452 -25.31 -3.40 -22.95
N ILE A 453 -24.39 -2.47 -22.71
CA ILE A 453 -23.65 -2.35 -21.45
C ILE A 453 -24.61 -2.05 -20.30
N VAL A 454 -25.51 -1.07 -20.46
CA VAL A 454 -26.48 -0.69 -19.41
C VAL A 454 -27.44 -1.83 -19.09
N LYS A 455 -27.89 -2.59 -20.09
CA LYS A 455 -28.75 -3.75 -19.83
C LYS A 455 -28.03 -4.85 -19.03
N GLY A 456 -26.75 -5.10 -19.33
CA GLY A 456 -25.93 -6.05 -18.57
C GLY A 456 -25.62 -5.57 -17.15
N LEU A 457 -25.38 -4.26 -16.98
CA LEU A 457 -25.24 -3.62 -15.67
C LEU A 457 -26.53 -3.73 -14.87
N ASN A 458 -27.66 -3.35 -15.44
CA ASN A 458 -28.96 -3.40 -14.77
C ASN A 458 -29.29 -4.84 -14.35
N ARG A 459 -29.07 -5.84 -15.23
CA ARG A 459 -29.22 -7.26 -14.84
C ARG A 459 -28.34 -7.61 -13.65
N TYR A 460 -27.04 -7.30 -13.69
CA TYR A 460 -26.15 -7.57 -12.57
C TYR A 460 -26.61 -6.88 -11.29
N VAL A 461 -27.03 -5.62 -11.39
CA VAL A 461 -27.51 -4.82 -10.26
C VAL A 461 -28.79 -5.40 -9.66
N VAL A 462 -29.79 -5.69 -10.49
CA VAL A 462 -31.07 -6.26 -10.08
C VAL A 462 -30.90 -7.68 -9.51
N ASP A 463 -30.10 -8.54 -10.15
CA ASP A 463 -29.84 -9.89 -9.65
C ASP A 463 -29.16 -9.86 -8.28
N ASN A 464 -28.24 -8.93 -8.08
CA ASN A 464 -27.55 -8.72 -6.81
C ASN A 464 -28.42 -8.06 -5.73
N ILE A 465 -29.46 -7.30 -6.13
CA ILE A 465 -30.50 -6.73 -5.24
C ILE A 465 -31.54 -7.80 -4.86
N ASN A 466 -31.91 -8.69 -5.79
CA ASN A 466 -33.04 -9.62 -5.65
C ASN A 466 -32.67 -11.00 -5.09
N ASN A 467 -31.50 -11.56 -5.45
CA ASN A 467 -31.15 -12.95 -5.07
C ASN A 467 -30.50 -13.07 -3.69
N SER A 468 -30.40 -11.96 -2.96
CA SER A 468 -30.27 -11.84 -1.52
C SER A 468 -30.46 -10.36 -1.21
N PRO A 469 -30.96 -9.94 -0.03
CA PRO A 469 -30.88 -8.55 0.42
C PRO A 469 -29.42 -8.07 0.58
N ASP A 470 -28.44 -8.81 0.02
CA ASP A 470 -27.21 -9.25 0.67
C ASP A 470 -25.92 -9.36 -0.16
N THR A 471 -25.96 -9.02 -1.44
CA THR A 471 -24.82 -9.28 -2.33
C THR A 471 -24.61 -8.19 -3.36
N MET A 472 -24.26 -6.99 -2.91
CA MET A 472 -23.27 -6.15 -3.58
C MET A 472 -22.00 -6.18 -2.75
N PRO A 473 -20.78 -6.00 -3.33
CA PRO A 473 -19.57 -6.02 -2.54
C PRO A 473 -19.61 -4.80 -1.63
N ASP A 474 -20.02 -5.03 -0.38
CA ASP A 474 -19.65 -4.15 0.69
C ASP A 474 -18.13 -3.95 0.55
N THR A 475 -17.68 -2.70 0.47
CA THR A 475 -16.30 -2.32 0.84
C THR A 475 -15.94 -3.20 2.03
N LEU A 476 -14.94 -4.09 1.91
CA LEU A 476 -14.50 -4.97 2.99
C LEU A 476 -14.65 -4.24 4.32
N PHE A 477 -15.33 -4.81 5.30
CA PHE A 477 -15.50 -4.16 6.59
C PHE A 477 -15.21 -5.14 7.70
N VAL A 478 -14.65 -4.58 8.75
CA VAL A 478 -14.44 -5.21 10.03
C VAL A 478 -15.69 -5.00 10.88
N ARG A 479 -16.14 -6.00 11.64
CA ARG A 479 -17.13 -5.77 12.69
C ARG A 479 -16.44 -5.32 13.97
N TYR A 480 -16.92 -4.22 14.55
CA TYR A 480 -16.42 -3.66 15.80
C TYR A 480 -17.56 -3.48 16.79
N LYS A 481 -17.51 -4.17 17.91
CA LYS A 481 -18.48 -3.99 19.01
C LYS A 481 -18.08 -2.78 19.84
N VAL A 482 -18.91 -1.74 19.83
CA VAL A 482 -18.72 -0.48 20.57
C VAL A 482 -18.52 -0.78 22.06
N GLN A 483 -17.45 -0.26 22.62
CA GLN A 483 -17.09 -0.39 24.03
C GLN A 483 -17.53 0.84 24.82
N SER A 484 -17.48 0.74 26.15
CA SER A 484 -17.77 1.87 27.02
C SER A 484 -16.75 2.99 26.78
N GLY A 485 -17.23 4.22 26.56
CA GLY A 485 -16.38 5.40 26.31
C GLY A 485 -15.96 5.60 24.84
N ASP A 486 -16.38 4.74 23.92
CA ASP A 486 -16.11 4.95 22.51
C ASP A 486 -16.95 6.09 21.91
N THR A 487 -16.33 6.85 21.02
CA THR A 487 -16.99 7.80 20.12
C THR A 487 -16.80 7.38 18.68
N LEU A 488 -17.72 7.75 17.78
CA LEU A 488 -17.61 7.37 16.37
C LEU A 488 -16.35 7.94 15.71
N SER A 489 -15.94 9.14 16.12
CA SER A 489 -14.68 9.78 15.73
C SER A 489 -13.45 9.08 16.30
N GLY A 490 -13.52 8.60 17.54
CA GLY A 490 -12.46 7.79 18.15
C GLY A 490 -12.27 6.44 17.44
N ILE A 491 -13.38 5.76 17.12
CA ILE A 491 -13.38 4.51 16.35
C ILE A 491 -12.82 4.76 14.93
N ALA A 492 -13.31 5.79 14.24
CA ALA A 492 -12.83 6.17 12.92
C ALA A 492 -11.31 6.39 12.88
N ARG A 493 -10.79 7.14 13.86
CA ARG A 493 -9.34 7.38 14.02
C ARG A 493 -8.57 6.11 14.34
N ARG A 494 -9.14 5.20 15.14
CA ARG A 494 -8.53 3.91 15.51
C ARG A 494 -8.34 3.02 14.29
N PHE A 495 -9.38 2.93 13.46
CA PHE A 495 -9.38 2.11 12.24
C PHE A 495 -8.93 2.85 10.99
N ASN A 496 -8.48 4.10 11.13
CA ASN A 496 -8.07 4.97 10.03
C ASN A 496 -9.07 4.97 8.85
N ALA A 497 -10.33 5.14 9.23
CA ALA A 497 -11.48 5.24 8.36
C ALA A 497 -12.12 6.62 8.54
N GLU A 498 -12.87 7.09 7.54
CA GLU A 498 -13.60 8.34 7.68
C GLU A 498 -14.87 8.13 8.52
N VAL A 499 -15.16 9.10 9.40
CA VAL A 499 -16.41 9.11 10.19
C VAL A 499 -17.62 9.11 9.27
N SER A 500 -17.59 9.92 8.20
CA SER A 500 -18.60 9.96 7.13
C SER A 500 -18.86 8.56 6.56
N ARG A 501 -17.81 7.82 6.24
CA ARG A 501 -17.92 6.47 5.68
C ARG A 501 -18.43 5.46 6.70
N ILE A 502 -17.96 5.48 7.95
CA ILE A 502 -18.50 4.62 9.01
C ILE A 502 -19.98 4.93 9.23
N LYS A 503 -20.37 6.21 9.25
CA LYS A 503 -21.77 6.63 9.34
C LYS A 503 -22.58 6.09 8.17
N GLN A 504 -22.05 6.18 6.96
CA GLN A 504 -22.69 5.69 5.73
C GLN A 504 -22.90 4.18 5.78
N VAL A 505 -21.86 3.41 6.09
CA VAL A 505 -21.90 1.93 6.13
C VAL A 505 -22.78 1.42 7.29
N ASN A 506 -22.86 2.15 8.40
CA ASN A 506 -23.66 1.76 9.57
C ASN A 506 -25.02 2.46 9.69
N ARG A 507 -25.40 3.26 8.68
CA ARG A 507 -26.65 4.05 8.67
C ARG A 507 -26.81 4.94 9.92
N ILE A 508 -25.71 5.48 10.43
CA ILE A 508 -25.70 6.37 11.59
C ILE A 508 -25.93 7.81 11.13
N LYS A 509 -27.13 8.34 11.39
CA LYS A 509 -27.47 9.74 11.08
C LYS A 509 -26.74 10.71 12.02
N ASN A 510 -26.82 10.46 13.32
CA ASN A 510 -26.12 11.24 14.35
C ASN A 510 -24.90 10.46 14.89
N ALA A 511 -23.69 11.03 14.75
CA ALA A 511 -22.44 10.41 15.18
C ALA A 511 -22.37 10.17 16.69
N ASP A 512 -23.16 10.93 17.47
CA ASP A 512 -23.21 10.83 18.93
C ASP A 512 -24.14 9.71 19.43
N HIS A 513 -24.92 9.10 18.54
CA HIS A 513 -25.84 8.00 18.86
C HIS A 513 -25.22 6.63 18.58
N ILE A 514 -24.07 6.36 19.19
CA ILE A 514 -23.54 5.00 19.34
C ILE A 514 -23.60 4.59 20.81
N TYR A 515 -24.02 3.35 21.07
CA TYR A 515 -24.16 2.81 22.41
C TYR A 515 -23.32 1.56 22.57
N ARG A 516 -22.87 1.32 23.80
CA ARG A 516 -22.09 0.13 24.17
C ARG A 516 -22.81 -1.14 23.69
N GLY A 517 -22.05 -2.05 23.08
CA GLY A 517 -22.55 -3.32 22.56
C GLY A 517 -23.10 -3.25 21.13
N LYS A 518 -23.35 -2.06 20.56
CA LYS A 518 -23.69 -1.88 19.14
C LYS A 518 -22.53 -2.38 18.28
N VAL A 519 -22.82 -3.21 17.28
CA VAL A 519 -21.80 -3.68 16.33
C VAL A 519 -21.77 -2.74 15.13
N LEU A 520 -20.60 -2.19 14.84
CA LEU A 520 -20.34 -1.32 13.70
C LEU A 520 -19.54 -2.06 12.63
N ARG A 521 -19.93 -1.88 11.36
CA ARG A 521 -19.20 -2.24 10.15
C ARG A 521 -18.19 -1.12 9.82
N ILE A 522 -16.91 -1.36 10.05
CA ILE A 522 -15.84 -0.39 9.84
C ILE A 522 -15.15 -0.72 8.50
N PRO A 523 -15.18 0.17 7.49
CA PRO A 523 -14.58 -0.10 6.19
C PRO A 523 -13.07 -0.30 6.33
N VAL A 524 -12.57 -1.33 5.67
CA VAL A 524 -11.15 -1.67 5.55
C VAL A 524 -10.55 -0.76 4.48
N THR A 525 -9.74 0.18 4.93
CA THR A 525 -8.98 1.07 4.05
C THR A 525 -7.62 0.45 3.74
N GLU A 526 -7.00 0.84 2.62
CA GLU A 526 -5.61 0.48 2.34
C GLU A 526 -4.67 0.90 3.47
N GLN A 527 -5.01 1.98 4.18
CA GLN A 527 -4.22 2.47 5.30
C GLN A 527 -4.46 1.66 6.60
N LEU A 528 -5.65 1.09 6.82
CA LEU A 528 -5.91 0.14 7.91
C LEU A 528 -5.12 -1.16 7.69
N LEU A 529 -5.10 -1.65 6.44
CA LEU A 529 -4.27 -2.79 6.05
C LEU A 529 -2.78 -2.49 6.26
N ALA A 530 -2.32 -1.30 5.83
CA ALA A 530 -0.95 -0.83 6.06
C ALA A 530 -0.60 -0.63 7.56
N ARG A 531 -1.59 -0.57 8.44
CA ARG A 531 -1.39 -0.45 9.90
C ARG A 531 -1.35 -1.83 10.58
N LEU A 532 -2.18 -2.77 10.12
CA LEU A 532 -2.07 -4.19 10.47
C LEU A 532 -0.70 -4.75 10.03
N ASP A 533 -0.17 -4.27 8.90
CA ASP A 533 1.20 -4.55 8.41
C ASP A 533 2.33 -4.13 9.35
N ASN A 534 2.09 -3.16 10.25
CA ASN A 534 3.12 -2.65 11.17
C ASN A 534 3.05 -3.29 12.57
N MET A 535 2.11 -4.20 12.81
CA MET A 535 1.81 -4.77 14.13
C MET A 535 2.04 -6.30 14.22
N THR A 536 2.45 -6.92 13.11
CA THR A 536 2.95 -8.30 13.00
C THR A 536 4.36 -8.25 12.44
#